data_AF-A0A7X5DG76-F1
#
_entry.id   AF-A0A7X5DG76-F1
#
_cell.length_a   1.000
_cell.length_b   1.000
_cell.length_c   1.000
_cell.angle_alpha   90.00
_cell.angle_beta   90.00
_cell.angle_gamma   90.00
#
_symmetry.space_group_name_H-M   'P 1'
#
loop_
_entity.id
_entity.type
_entity.pdbx_description
1 polymer ?
#
loop_
_entity_poly.entity_id
_entity_poly.type
_entity_poly.pdbx_seq_one_letter_code
_entity_poly.pdbx_strand_id
1 'polypeptide(L)'
;MQIKNLFAKDINRPINGVIKVAQDDTASIKQELSEYVVTRELQRHFADFFEAYDRALDVPTDKVGVWISGFFGSGKSHFLKMLSYVLANPVVEGVPAVEYFDGKLADPLTFSRMRRAAEVPCESILFNIDSKGGHWKGGTEAKTALLLAFARMFYENMGFYGEDLKLARMEQFVESQGKTDEFRAAFARINGGDWLADRANYEFFEDDVVQVMQEVLGMSREAAQHWFDGTEGAAVSPDKLTDEIAAYAARRAEECGGNFRLLFMVDEVGQFIGSDVNLMLNLQTLVEDLGAKSGGRVWVMVTSQEAIDEVTRV
;
A
#
# COMPACT_ATOMS: atom_id res chain seq x y z
N MET A 1 27.58 -34.42 23.06
CA MET A 1 26.72 -33.80 22.03
C MET A 1 26.01 -32.62 22.68
N GLN A 2 26.23 -31.39 22.20
CA GLN A 2 25.56 -30.21 22.78
C GLN A 2 24.18 -30.03 22.14
N ILE A 3 23.14 -29.75 22.94
CA ILE A 3 21.74 -29.60 22.49
C ILE A 3 21.62 -28.56 21.37
N LYS A 4 22.44 -27.50 21.39
CA LYS A 4 22.48 -26.47 20.34
C LYS A 4 22.74 -27.03 18.93
N ASN A 5 23.44 -28.16 18.82
CA ASN A 5 23.78 -28.79 17.55
C ASN A 5 22.61 -29.62 16.97
N LEU A 6 21.49 -29.76 17.69
CA LEU A 6 20.27 -30.39 17.18
C LEU A 6 19.44 -29.43 16.32
N PHE A 7 19.64 -28.12 16.46
CA PHE A 7 18.85 -27.11 15.76
C PHE A 7 19.47 -26.79 14.40
N ALA A 8 18.61 -26.66 13.38
CA ALA A 8 19.04 -26.28 12.03
C ALA A 8 19.62 -24.87 11.94
N LYS A 9 19.33 -24.01 12.93
CA LYS A 9 19.78 -22.61 12.99
C LYS A 9 20.31 -22.29 14.40
N ASP A 10 21.14 -21.25 14.51
CA ASP A 10 21.70 -20.81 15.79
C ASP A 10 20.60 -20.40 16.77
N ILE A 11 20.64 -20.95 17.98
CA ILE A 11 19.66 -20.69 19.04
C ILE A 11 19.82 -19.31 19.69
N ASN A 12 20.96 -18.64 19.52
CA ASN A 12 21.22 -17.32 20.12
C ASN A 12 20.90 -16.15 19.17
N ARG A 13 20.42 -16.46 17.95
CA ARG A 13 20.05 -15.43 17.00
C ARG A 13 18.87 -14.59 17.54
N PRO A 14 18.86 -13.27 17.35
CA PRO A 14 17.70 -12.45 17.70
C PRO A 14 16.51 -12.90 16.87
N ILE A 15 15.30 -12.94 17.46
CA ILE A 15 14.05 -13.22 16.72
C ILE A 15 13.08 -12.11 17.08
N ASN A 16 12.55 -11.42 16.07
CA ASN A 16 11.54 -10.40 16.29
C ASN A 16 10.21 -11.08 16.64
N GLY A 17 9.74 -10.89 17.87
CA GLY A 17 8.48 -11.47 18.36
C GLY A 17 7.22 -10.79 17.81
N VAL A 18 7.37 -9.62 17.18
CA VAL A 18 6.27 -8.84 16.60
C VAL A 18 6.68 -8.37 15.22
N ILE A 19 5.76 -8.54 14.26
CA ILE A 19 5.97 -8.10 12.88
C ILE A 19 5.61 -6.63 12.80
N LYS A 20 6.59 -5.79 12.46
CA LYS A 20 6.36 -4.38 12.17
C LYS A 20 6.22 -4.22 10.66
N VAL A 21 5.18 -3.51 10.25
CA VAL A 21 4.91 -3.22 8.83
C VAL A 21 5.93 -2.24 8.26
N ALA A 22 6.46 -1.31 9.07
CA ALA A 22 7.37 -0.24 8.64
C ALA A 22 8.86 -0.52 8.96
N GLN A 23 9.29 -1.78 9.00
CA GLN A 23 10.69 -2.11 9.24
C GLN A 23 11.37 -2.50 7.91
N ASP A 24 12.07 -1.54 7.33
CA ASP A 24 12.64 -1.62 5.97
C ASP A 24 14.16 -1.86 5.95
N ASP A 25 14.78 -2.18 7.09
CA ASP A 25 16.19 -2.51 7.09
C ASP A 25 16.43 -3.88 6.41
N THR A 26 17.33 -3.91 5.44
CA THR A 26 17.58 -5.08 4.58
C THR A 26 17.95 -6.34 5.38
N ALA A 27 18.60 -6.18 6.53
CA ALA A 27 18.97 -7.28 7.41
C ALA A 27 17.74 -7.92 8.06
N SER A 28 16.77 -7.13 8.53
CA SER A 28 15.50 -7.62 9.05
C SER A 28 14.69 -8.34 7.97
N ILE A 29 14.59 -7.78 6.77
CA ILE A 29 13.87 -8.42 5.65
C ILE A 29 14.51 -9.77 5.30
N LYS A 30 15.84 -9.83 5.19
CA LYS A 30 16.58 -11.08 4.95
C LYS A 30 16.28 -12.11 6.02
N GLN A 31 16.30 -11.70 7.29
CA GLN A 31 16.04 -12.59 8.39
C GLN A 31 14.60 -13.13 8.31
N GLU A 32 13.60 -12.26 8.16
CA GLU A 32 12.20 -12.65 8.05
C GLU A 32 11.99 -13.63 6.90
N LEU A 33 12.46 -13.28 5.69
CA LEU A 33 12.39 -14.14 4.51
C LEU A 33 13.10 -15.47 4.76
N SER A 34 14.29 -15.49 5.35
CA SER A 34 15.05 -16.72 5.60
C SER A 34 14.41 -17.59 6.68
N GLU A 35 13.75 -16.99 7.66
CA GLU A 35 13.13 -17.66 8.80
C GLU A 35 11.70 -18.10 8.56
N TYR A 36 11.05 -17.58 7.53
CA TYR A 36 9.70 -17.98 7.18
C TYR A 36 9.61 -19.48 6.89
N VAL A 37 8.74 -20.16 7.62
CA VAL A 37 8.47 -21.60 7.48
C VAL A 37 7.09 -21.78 6.87
N VAL A 38 7.05 -22.43 5.70
CA VAL A 38 5.79 -22.79 5.04
C VAL A 38 5.29 -24.11 5.63
N THR A 39 4.19 -24.04 6.35
CA THR A 39 3.48 -25.25 6.83
C THR A 39 2.63 -25.86 5.71
N ARG A 40 2.11 -27.07 5.90
CA ARG A 40 1.19 -27.70 4.94
C ARG A 40 -0.10 -26.90 4.70
N GLU A 41 -0.50 -26.08 5.66
CA GLU A 41 -1.65 -25.21 5.53
C GLU A 41 -1.30 -23.95 4.74
N LEU A 42 -0.20 -23.28 5.07
CA LEU A 42 0.31 -22.15 4.28
C LEU A 42 0.59 -22.54 2.82
N GLN A 43 1.08 -23.75 2.59
CA GLN A 43 1.25 -24.30 1.24
C GLN A 43 -0.04 -24.23 0.42
N ARG A 44 -1.18 -24.60 1.02
CA ARG A 44 -2.49 -24.56 0.34
C ARG A 44 -2.90 -23.11 0.04
N HIS A 45 -2.73 -22.21 1.01
CA HIS A 45 -3.04 -20.79 0.81
C HIS A 45 -2.17 -20.13 -0.27
N PHE A 46 -0.87 -20.45 -0.32
CA PHE A 46 -0.02 -20.01 -1.43
C PHE A 46 -0.47 -20.59 -2.76
N ALA A 47 -0.80 -21.89 -2.82
CA ALA A 47 -1.26 -22.53 -4.04
C ALA A 47 -2.55 -21.88 -4.57
N ASP A 48 -3.56 -21.69 -3.71
CA ASP A 48 -4.83 -21.08 -4.06
C ASP A 48 -4.64 -19.63 -4.55
N PHE A 49 -3.85 -18.83 -3.82
CA PHE A 49 -3.56 -17.45 -4.18
C PHE A 49 -2.81 -17.36 -5.52
N PHE A 50 -1.68 -18.06 -5.65
CA PHE A 50 -0.86 -17.98 -6.86
C PHE A 50 -1.53 -18.61 -8.07
N GLU A 51 -2.45 -19.57 -7.91
CA GLU A 51 -3.28 -20.04 -9.02
C GLU A 51 -4.20 -18.95 -9.55
N ALA A 52 -4.89 -18.23 -8.66
CA ALA A 52 -5.79 -17.16 -9.04
C ALA A 52 -5.03 -15.97 -9.63
N TYR A 53 -3.94 -15.57 -8.97
CA TYR A 53 -3.11 -14.43 -9.35
C TYR A 53 -2.38 -14.65 -10.69
N ASP A 54 -1.79 -15.83 -10.89
CA ASP A 54 -1.09 -16.20 -12.13
C ASP A 54 -2.02 -16.16 -13.35
N ARG A 55 -3.25 -16.66 -13.21
CA ARG A 55 -4.28 -16.57 -14.26
C ARG A 55 -4.64 -15.12 -14.60
N ALA A 56 -4.67 -14.25 -13.59
CA ALA A 56 -4.98 -12.83 -13.76
C ALA A 56 -3.81 -12.04 -14.41
N LEU A 57 -2.64 -12.64 -14.59
CA LEU A 57 -1.58 -12.06 -15.40
C LEU A 57 -1.94 -12.08 -16.90
N ASP A 58 -2.66 -13.12 -17.33
CA ASP A 58 -3.01 -13.34 -18.74
C ASP A 58 -4.42 -12.89 -19.09
N VAL A 59 -5.36 -13.04 -18.16
CA VAL A 59 -6.79 -12.79 -18.39
C VAL A 59 -7.26 -11.66 -17.48
N PRO A 60 -7.76 -10.54 -18.03
CA PRO A 60 -8.35 -9.47 -17.22
C PRO A 60 -9.46 -9.99 -16.31
N THR A 61 -9.49 -9.50 -15.07
CA THR A 61 -10.50 -9.88 -14.09
C THR A 61 -10.86 -8.71 -13.17
N ASP A 62 -12.12 -8.68 -12.74
CA ASP A 62 -12.64 -7.81 -11.70
C ASP A 62 -12.51 -8.42 -10.29
N LYS A 63 -12.13 -9.70 -10.18
CA LYS A 63 -11.99 -10.43 -8.92
C LYS A 63 -10.61 -10.19 -8.29
N VAL A 64 -10.43 -8.99 -7.76
CA VAL A 64 -9.13 -8.50 -7.27
C VAL A 64 -9.01 -8.39 -5.74
N GLY A 65 -10.08 -8.77 -5.02
CA GLY A 65 -10.13 -8.79 -3.57
C GLY A 65 -9.63 -10.10 -2.96
N VAL A 66 -8.79 -10.02 -1.92
CA VAL A 66 -8.33 -11.18 -1.14
C VAL A 66 -8.60 -10.93 0.35
N TRP A 67 -9.32 -11.84 0.99
CA TRP A 67 -9.64 -11.78 2.41
C TRP A 67 -8.88 -12.85 3.19
N ILE A 68 -7.94 -12.44 4.03
CA ILE A 68 -7.11 -13.34 4.85
C ILE A 68 -7.69 -13.36 6.27
N SER A 69 -8.44 -14.40 6.61
CA SER A 69 -9.06 -14.57 7.93
C SER A 69 -8.32 -15.55 8.84
N GLY A 70 -8.59 -15.47 10.15
CA GLY A 70 -8.03 -16.37 11.16
C GLY A 70 -7.80 -15.70 12.51
N PHE A 71 -7.66 -16.49 13.57
CA PHE A 71 -7.54 -15.99 14.94
C PHE A 71 -6.28 -15.16 15.21
N PHE A 72 -6.25 -14.42 16.32
CA PHE A 72 -5.04 -13.70 16.75
C PHE A 72 -3.85 -14.65 16.89
N GLY A 73 -2.67 -14.22 16.42
CA GLY A 73 -1.46 -15.05 16.45
C GLY A 73 -1.36 -16.14 15.37
N SER A 74 -2.34 -16.27 14.46
CA SER A 74 -2.30 -17.27 13.38
C SER A 74 -1.32 -16.95 12.24
N GLY A 75 -0.71 -15.75 12.24
CA GLY A 75 0.28 -15.35 11.24
C GLY A 75 -0.27 -14.62 10.02
N LYS A 76 -1.51 -14.11 10.03
CA LYS A 76 -2.13 -13.36 8.90
C LYS A 76 -1.28 -12.20 8.40
N SER A 77 -0.88 -11.30 9.30
CA SER A 77 -0.02 -10.15 8.98
C SER A 77 1.33 -10.61 8.43
N HIS A 78 1.87 -11.73 8.93
CA HIS A 78 3.09 -12.33 8.38
C HIS A 78 2.89 -12.83 6.96
N PHE A 79 1.81 -13.56 6.72
CA PHE A 79 1.47 -14.09 5.40
C PHE A 79 1.26 -12.95 4.39
N LEU A 80 0.51 -11.91 4.77
CA LEU A 80 0.34 -10.70 3.97
C LEU A 80 1.68 -10.02 3.66
N LYS A 81 2.54 -9.84 4.68
CA LYS A 81 3.89 -9.26 4.52
C LYS A 81 4.79 -10.11 3.61
N MET A 82 4.74 -11.44 3.71
CA MET A 82 5.47 -12.34 2.82
C MET A 82 4.98 -12.24 1.37
N LEU A 83 3.67 -12.16 1.14
CA LEU A 83 3.12 -11.91 -0.20
C LEU A 83 3.62 -10.57 -0.74
N SER A 84 3.65 -9.52 0.09
CA SER A 84 4.20 -8.19 -0.29
C SER A 84 5.63 -8.31 -0.80
N TYR A 85 6.51 -8.94 -0.03
CA TYR A 85 7.91 -9.12 -0.43
C TYR A 85 8.09 -10.00 -1.65
N VAL A 86 7.35 -11.10 -1.76
CA VAL A 86 7.46 -12.00 -2.91
C VAL A 86 6.98 -11.32 -4.20
N LEU A 87 5.87 -10.58 -4.15
CA LEU A 87 5.30 -9.95 -5.34
C LEU A 87 6.07 -8.69 -5.76
N ALA A 88 6.48 -7.84 -4.82
CA ALA A 88 7.36 -6.70 -5.11
C ALA A 88 8.79 -7.13 -5.50
N ASN A 89 9.18 -8.33 -5.05
CA ASN A 89 10.43 -9.01 -5.36
C ASN A 89 11.71 -8.16 -5.24
N PRO A 90 11.91 -7.38 -4.15
CA PRO A 90 13.13 -6.60 -3.99
C PRO A 90 14.36 -7.52 -3.89
N VAL A 91 15.52 -7.00 -4.29
CA VAL A 91 16.79 -7.68 -4.09
C VAL A 91 17.25 -7.46 -2.65
N VAL A 92 17.27 -8.53 -1.87
CA VAL A 92 17.64 -8.52 -0.45
C VAL A 92 18.98 -9.25 -0.32
N GLU A 93 20.03 -8.49 -0.04
CA GLU A 93 21.41 -8.99 0.06
C GLU A 93 21.87 -9.78 -1.18
N GLY A 94 21.56 -9.24 -2.35
CA GLY A 94 21.94 -9.81 -3.65
C GLY A 94 21.02 -10.95 -4.14
N VAL A 95 20.00 -11.32 -3.36
CA VAL A 95 19.04 -12.38 -3.71
C VAL A 95 17.64 -11.80 -3.86
N PRO A 96 16.93 -12.01 -4.99
CA PRO A 96 15.53 -11.62 -5.13
C PRO A 96 14.66 -12.27 -4.05
N ALA A 97 13.71 -11.55 -3.47
CA ALA A 97 12.89 -12.03 -2.35
C ALA A 97 12.18 -13.37 -2.66
N VAL A 98 11.74 -13.59 -3.90
CA VAL A 98 11.08 -14.84 -4.30
C VAL A 98 11.99 -16.07 -4.15
N GLU A 99 13.30 -15.93 -4.35
CA GLU A 99 14.25 -17.05 -4.29
C GLU A 99 14.46 -17.56 -2.85
N TYR A 100 14.11 -16.77 -1.83
CA TYR A 100 14.09 -17.24 -0.43
C TYR A 100 12.99 -18.30 -0.18
N PHE A 101 12.06 -18.50 -1.10
CA PHE A 101 11.02 -19.54 -1.04
C PHE A 101 11.40 -20.83 -1.76
N ASP A 102 12.56 -20.87 -2.44
CA ASP A 102 13.05 -22.11 -3.04
C ASP A 102 13.28 -23.18 -1.96
N GLY A 103 12.80 -24.39 -2.24
CA GLY A 103 12.83 -25.52 -1.29
C GLY A 103 11.92 -25.40 -0.07
N LYS A 104 11.17 -24.29 0.11
CA LYS A 104 10.21 -24.14 1.22
C LYS A 104 8.81 -24.61 0.88
N LEU A 105 8.42 -24.47 -0.39
CA LEU A 105 7.13 -24.93 -0.88
C LEU A 105 7.22 -26.43 -1.23
N ALA A 106 6.24 -27.20 -0.76
CA ALA A 106 6.19 -28.64 -1.03
C ALA A 106 5.81 -28.97 -2.49
N ASP A 107 4.98 -28.13 -3.12
CA ASP A 107 4.57 -28.28 -4.52
C ASP A 107 5.40 -27.35 -5.44
N PRO A 108 6.18 -27.91 -6.38
CA PRO A 108 6.96 -27.13 -7.35
C PRO A 108 6.11 -26.25 -8.28
N LEU A 109 4.87 -26.64 -8.58
CA LEU A 109 4.00 -25.84 -9.46
C LEU A 109 3.62 -24.50 -8.79
N THR A 110 3.30 -24.54 -7.50
CA THR A 110 3.08 -23.35 -6.68
C THR A 110 4.29 -22.41 -6.72
N PHE A 111 5.52 -22.94 -6.59
CA PHE A 111 6.73 -22.13 -6.67
C PHE A 111 6.96 -21.54 -8.07
N SER A 112 6.67 -22.31 -9.13
CA SER A 112 6.76 -21.79 -10.50
C SER A 112 5.80 -20.63 -10.76
N ARG A 113 4.56 -20.72 -10.27
CA ARG A 113 3.57 -19.62 -10.34
C ARG A 113 4.02 -18.41 -9.52
N MET A 114 4.57 -18.66 -8.33
CA MET A 114 5.15 -17.62 -7.48
C MET A 114 6.28 -16.86 -8.18
N ARG A 115 7.20 -17.57 -8.83
CA ARG A 115 8.29 -16.96 -9.62
C ARG A 115 7.77 -16.14 -10.78
N ARG A 116 6.83 -16.68 -11.56
CA ARG A 116 6.20 -15.96 -12.67
C ARG A 116 5.51 -14.67 -12.20
N ALA A 117 4.79 -14.72 -11.08
CA ALA A 117 4.17 -13.53 -10.50
C ALA A 117 5.20 -12.47 -10.10
N ALA A 118 6.35 -12.90 -9.55
CA ALA A 118 7.44 -12.04 -9.13
C ALA A 118 8.28 -11.44 -10.29
N GLU A 119 8.08 -11.90 -11.52
CA GLU A 119 8.69 -11.32 -12.74
C GLU A 119 7.92 -10.09 -13.24
N VAL A 120 6.67 -9.90 -12.80
CA VAL A 120 5.84 -8.75 -13.19
C VAL A 120 6.20 -7.56 -12.29
N PRO A 121 6.55 -6.38 -12.85
CA PRO A 121 6.80 -5.19 -12.07
C PRO A 121 5.63 -4.88 -11.14
N CYS A 122 5.92 -4.76 -9.85
CA CYS A 122 4.90 -4.68 -8.82
C CYS A 122 5.27 -3.67 -7.73
N GLU A 123 4.30 -2.84 -7.37
CA GLU A 123 4.38 -1.98 -6.19
C GLU A 123 3.40 -2.48 -5.13
N SER A 124 3.87 -2.59 -3.89
CA SER A 124 3.06 -3.05 -2.76
C SER A 124 2.96 -1.95 -1.72
N ILE A 125 1.74 -1.51 -1.47
CA ILE A 125 1.37 -0.54 -0.44
C ILE A 125 0.88 -1.33 0.77
N LEU A 126 1.83 -1.70 1.65
CA LEU A 126 1.55 -2.43 2.89
C LEU A 126 1.37 -1.47 4.07
N PHE A 127 0.23 -1.53 4.75
CA PHE A 127 -0.01 -0.70 5.93
C PHE A 127 -1.01 -1.32 6.91
N ASN A 128 -0.93 -0.90 8.16
CA ASN A 128 -1.94 -1.17 9.16
C ASN A 128 -2.97 -0.02 9.16
N ILE A 129 -4.24 -0.34 8.99
CA ILE A 129 -5.28 0.67 8.82
C ILE A 129 -5.62 1.41 10.13
N ASP A 130 -5.54 0.76 11.29
CA ASP A 130 -5.76 1.42 12.59
C ASP A 130 -4.67 2.48 12.83
N SER A 131 -3.42 2.19 12.47
CA SER A 131 -2.31 3.15 12.60
C SER A 131 -2.41 4.36 11.66
N LYS A 132 -2.95 4.17 10.45
CA LYS A 132 -2.96 5.22 9.40
C LYS A 132 -4.28 5.96 9.30
N GLY A 133 -5.40 5.30 9.64
CA GLY A 133 -6.75 5.83 9.56
C GLY A 133 -7.42 6.07 10.92
N GLY A 134 -6.79 5.68 12.03
CA GLY A 134 -7.41 5.72 13.37
C GLY A 134 -7.90 7.11 13.80
N HIS A 135 -7.17 8.18 13.45
CA HIS A 135 -7.57 9.56 13.73
C HIS A 135 -8.87 10.00 13.03
N TRP A 136 -9.21 9.41 11.88
CA TRP A 136 -10.47 9.67 11.16
C TRP A 136 -11.66 8.88 11.70
N LYS A 137 -11.49 7.98 12.67
CA LYS A 137 -12.61 7.25 13.30
C LYS A 137 -13.50 8.13 14.20
N GLY A 138 -13.14 9.40 14.40
CA GLY A 138 -13.94 10.38 15.14
C GLY A 138 -14.57 11.44 14.22
N GLY A 139 -15.65 12.07 14.70
CA GLY A 139 -16.24 13.23 14.02
C GLY A 139 -16.95 12.92 12.72
N THR A 140 -16.93 13.86 11.77
CA THR A 140 -17.66 13.82 10.50
C THR A 140 -17.09 12.83 9.49
N GLU A 141 -15.82 12.45 9.66
CA GLU A 141 -15.05 11.64 8.71
C GLU A 141 -15.09 10.13 9.02
N ALA A 142 -15.65 9.75 10.18
CA ALA A 142 -15.71 8.37 10.64
C ALA A 142 -16.28 7.40 9.60
N LYS A 143 -17.31 7.83 8.86
CA LYS A 143 -17.97 7.01 7.83
C LYS A 143 -17.11 6.79 6.59
N THR A 144 -16.09 7.61 6.36
CA THR A 144 -15.20 7.55 5.19
C THR A 144 -13.75 7.27 5.57
N ALA A 145 -13.47 6.99 6.85
CA ALA A 145 -12.11 6.80 7.37
C ALA A 145 -11.32 5.74 6.61
N LEU A 146 -11.98 4.66 6.15
CA LEU A 146 -11.35 3.65 5.30
C LEU A 146 -10.88 4.22 3.96
N LEU A 147 -11.73 4.97 3.26
CA LEU A 147 -11.37 5.60 1.98
C LEU A 147 -10.24 6.60 2.14
N LEU A 148 -10.26 7.41 3.21
CA LEU A 148 -9.21 8.36 3.54
C LEU A 148 -7.88 7.65 3.81
N ALA A 149 -7.90 6.51 4.51
CA ALA A 149 -6.70 5.70 4.72
C ALA A 149 -6.11 5.15 3.41
N PHE A 150 -6.96 4.65 2.50
CA PHE A 150 -6.49 4.23 1.17
C PHE A 150 -5.93 5.40 0.35
N ALA A 151 -6.60 6.55 0.36
CA ALA A 151 -6.14 7.75 -0.34
C ALA A 151 -4.79 8.22 0.20
N ARG A 152 -4.65 8.33 1.52
CA ARG A 152 -3.39 8.67 2.19
C ARG A 152 -2.26 7.77 1.73
N MET A 153 -2.46 6.46 1.81
CA MET A 153 -1.42 5.49 1.49
C MET A 153 -1.09 5.46 -0.01
N PHE A 154 -2.06 5.72 -0.88
CA PHE A 154 -1.84 5.89 -2.31
C PHE A 154 -1.00 7.13 -2.61
N TYR A 155 -1.32 8.28 -2.02
CA TYR A 155 -0.52 9.50 -2.20
C TYR A 155 0.88 9.38 -1.59
N GLU A 156 1.02 8.74 -0.42
CA GLU A 156 2.33 8.41 0.17
C GLU A 156 3.18 7.52 -0.76
N ASN A 157 2.57 6.53 -1.44
CA ASN A 157 3.28 5.68 -2.43
C ASN A 157 3.83 6.49 -3.61
N MET A 158 3.15 7.57 -4.01
CA MET A 158 3.64 8.49 -5.04
C MET A 158 4.68 9.50 -4.51
N GLY A 159 4.99 9.48 -3.21
CA GLY A 159 5.94 10.40 -2.57
C GLY A 159 5.31 11.71 -2.08
N PHE A 160 3.99 11.85 -2.15
CA PHE A 160 3.26 13.02 -1.67
C PHE A 160 2.94 12.94 -0.19
N TYR A 161 2.56 14.07 0.40
CA TYR A 161 2.20 14.19 1.81
C TYR A 161 0.76 13.72 2.05
N GLY A 162 0.53 12.41 2.00
CA GLY A 162 -0.80 11.81 2.12
C GLY A 162 -1.51 12.01 3.46
N GLU A 163 -0.85 12.56 4.48
CA GLU A 163 -1.49 12.94 5.75
C GLU A 163 -2.42 14.14 5.58
N ASP A 164 -2.10 15.07 4.67
CA ASP A 164 -3.01 16.12 4.21
C ASP A 164 -3.35 15.89 2.73
N LEU A 165 -4.56 15.41 2.47
CA LEU A 165 -5.03 15.10 1.11
C LEU A 165 -5.18 16.33 0.22
N LYS A 166 -5.39 17.52 0.79
CA LYS A 166 -5.41 18.78 0.03
C LYS A 166 -4.00 19.08 -0.47
N LEU A 167 -3.01 18.95 0.41
CA LEU A 167 -1.60 19.15 0.06
C LEU A 167 -1.12 18.11 -0.95
N ALA A 168 -1.45 16.83 -0.74
CA ALA A 168 -1.08 15.75 -1.64
C ALA A 168 -1.63 15.96 -3.07
N ARG A 169 -2.86 16.44 -3.21
CA ARG A 169 -3.44 16.79 -4.52
C ARG A 169 -2.74 17.97 -5.18
N MET A 170 -2.27 18.94 -4.40
CA MET A 170 -1.46 20.04 -4.93
C MET A 170 -0.11 19.52 -5.43
N GLU A 171 0.58 18.67 -4.67
CA GLU A 171 1.83 18.05 -5.11
C GLU A 171 1.62 17.18 -6.37
N GLN A 172 0.53 16.42 -6.42
CA GLN A 172 0.15 15.65 -7.62
C GLN A 172 -0.12 16.56 -8.82
N PHE A 173 -0.79 17.69 -8.62
CA PHE A 173 -1.02 18.66 -9.69
C PHE A 173 0.30 19.25 -10.20
N VAL A 174 1.21 19.63 -9.31
CA VAL A 174 2.56 20.10 -9.64
C VAL A 174 3.33 19.04 -10.44
N GLU A 175 3.29 17.78 -10.01
CA GLU A 175 3.95 16.67 -10.70
C GLU A 175 3.35 16.42 -12.10
N SER A 176 2.02 16.49 -12.23
CA SER A 176 1.34 16.32 -13.53
C SER A 176 1.76 17.37 -14.57
N GLN A 177 2.25 18.53 -14.12
CA GLN A 177 2.78 19.59 -14.97
C GLN A 177 4.30 19.44 -15.23
N GLY A 178 4.96 18.44 -14.63
CA GLY A 178 6.41 18.25 -14.68
C GLY A 178 7.20 19.31 -13.90
N LYS A 179 6.56 19.96 -12.91
CA LYS A 179 7.12 21.14 -12.20
C LYS A 179 7.61 20.84 -10.78
N THR A 180 7.72 19.57 -10.39
CA THR A 180 8.10 19.18 -9.03
C THR A 180 9.43 19.78 -8.59
N ASP A 181 10.47 19.67 -9.42
CA ASP A 181 11.80 20.21 -9.08
C ASP A 181 11.81 21.74 -9.05
N GLU A 182 11.08 22.37 -9.98
CA GLU A 182 10.92 23.83 -10.03
C GLU A 182 10.20 24.35 -8.78
N PHE A 183 9.13 23.68 -8.36
CA PHE A 183 8.39 24.00 -7.14
C PHE A 183 9.28 23.93 -5.90
N ARG A 184 10.03 22.83 -5.75
CA ARG A 184 10.95 22.65 -4.61
C ARG A 184 12.06 23.69 -4.61
N ALA A 185 12.63 24.00 -5.77
CA ALA A 185 13.67 25.02 -5.91
C ALA A 185 13.14 26.44 -5.61
N ALA A 186 11.92 26.76 -6.06
CA ALA A 186 11.27 28.03 -5.77
C ALA A 186 10.99 28.18 -4.27
N PHE A 187 10.45 27.13 -3.63
CA PHE A 187 10.21 27.14 -2.17
C PHE A 187 11.52 27.33 -1.40
N ALA A 188 12.57 26.58 -1.73
CA ALA A 188 13.88 26.73 -1.09
C ALA A 188 14.48 28.13 -1.28
N ARG A 189 14.20 28.80 -2.41
CA ARG A 189 14.65 30.16 -2.67
C ARG A 189 13.84 31.23 -1.92
N ILE A 190 12.53 31.03 -1.76
CA ILE A 190 11.60 32.01 -1.16
C ILE A 190 11.59 31.88 0.36
N ASN A 191 11.33 30.67 0.87
CA ASN A 191 11.23 30.36 2.29
C ASN A 191 12.61 30.10 2.95
N GLY A 192 13.55 29.50 2.20
CA GLY A 192 14.87 29.10 2.70
C GLY A 192 14.94 27.66 3.24
N GLY A 193 13.81 26.96 3.30
CA GLY A 193 13.70 25.58 3.78
C GLY A 193 13.79 24.50 2.68
N ASP A 194 13.52 23.25 3.07
CA ASP A 194 13.36 22.13 2.14
C ASP A 194 11.90 21.70 2.14
N TRP A 195 11.25 21.78 0.98
CA TRP A 195 9.83 21.45 0.84
C TRP A 195 9.47 20.10 1.46
N LEU A 196 10.30 19.06 1.26
CA LEU A 196 9.99 17.73 1.79
C LEU A 196 10.06 17.66 3.32
N ALA A 197 10.93 18.46 3.94
CA ALA A 197 11.05 18.56 5.40
C ALA A 197 9.96 19.47 6.00
N ASP A 198 9.60 20.54 5.29
CA ASP A 198 8.77 21.62 5.83
C ASP A 198 7.28 21.50 5.46
N ARG A 199 6.92 20.69 4.46
CA ARG A 199 5.52 20.52 3.98
C ARG A 199 4.51 20.09 5.04
N ALA A 200 4.96 19.43 6.12
CA ALA A 200 4.09 19.10 7.25
C ALA A 200 3.58 20.34 8.02
N ASN A 201 4.28 21.47 7.87
CA ASN A 201 3.99 22.74 8.54
C ASN A 201 3.68 23.85 7.51
N TYR A 202 3.28 23.51 6.29
CA TYR A 202 3.07 24.47 5.20
C TYR A 202 2.05 25.58 5.54
N GLU A 203 1.12 25.29 6.45
CA GLU A 203 0.12 26.24 6.96
C GLU A 203 0.75 27.50 7.57
N PHE A 204 1.99 27.42 8.08
CA PHE A 204 2.72 28.55 8.65
C PHE A 204 3.50 29.37 7.60
N PHE A 205 3.53 28.91 6.35
CA PHE A 205 4.30 29.50 5.25
C PHE A 205 3.37 30.01 4.14
N GLU A 206 2.19 30.53 4.48
CA GLU A 206 1.17 30.98 3.52
C GLU A 206 1.74 31.89 2.43
N ASP A 207 2.35 33.02 2.81
CA ASP A 207 2.89 34.00 1.85
C ASP A 207 3.93 33.36 0.91
N ASP A 208 4.77 32.47 1.44
CA ASP A 208 5.82 31.79 0.67
C ASP A 208 5.21 30.77 -0.30
N VAL A 209 4.27 29.94 0.17
CA VAL A 209 3.59 28.93 -0.66
C VAL A 209 2.75 29.60 -1.75
N VAL A 210 2.03 30.68 -1.43
CA VAL A 210 1.30 31.50 -2.39
C VAL A 210 2.25 32.04 -3.45
N GLN A 211 3.39 32.62 -3.05
CA GLN A 211 4.37 33.12 -4.01
C GLN A 211 4.94 32.01 -4.90
N VAL A 212 5.27 30.85 -4.35
CA VAL A 212 5.73 29.68 -5.12
C VAL A 212 4.67 29.26 -6.15
N MET A 213 3.40 29.19 -5.76
CA MET A 213 2.30 28.85 -6.67
C MET A 213 2.13 29.88 -7.78
N GLN A 214 2.31 31.18 -7.48
CA GLN A 214 2.27 32.22 -8.50
C GLN A 214 3.42 32.06 -9.52
N GLU A 215 4.65 31.86 -9.03
CA GLU A 215 5.83 31.74 -9.90
C GLU A 215 5.82 30.47 -10.75
N VAL A 216 5.52 29.33 -10.12
CA VAL A 216 5.67 28.00 -10.74
C VAL A 216 4.40 27.59 -11.47
N LEU A 217 3.23 27.80 -10.89
CA LEU A 217 1.95 27.40 -11.48
C LEU A 217 1.30 28.52 -12.31
N GLY A 218 1.80 29.75 -12.24
CA GLY A 218 1.23 30.90 -12.98
C GLY A 218 -0.13 31.33 -12.45
N MET A 219 -0.48 30.95 -11.22
CA MET A 219 -1.75 31.33 -10.59
C MET A 219 -1.76 32.81 -10.24
N SER A 220 -2.95 33.43 -10.22
CA SER A 220 -3.08 34.75 -9.58
C SER A 220 -2.90 34.61 -8.08
N ARG A 221 -2.52 35.71 -7.41
CA ARG A 221 -2.39 35.72 -5.94
C ARG A 221 -3.70 35.30 -5.27
N GLU A 222 -4.81 35.83 -5.76
CA GLU A 222 -6.15 35.55 -5.21
C GLU A 222 -6.52 34.08 -5.36
N ALA A 223 -6.19 33.45 -6.49
CA ALA A 223 -6.47 32.02 -6.71
C ALA A 223 -5.61 31.13 -5.80
N ALA A 224 -4.33 31.46 -5.63
CA ALA A 224 -3.42 30.73 -4.75
C ALA A 224 -3.81 30.89 -3.27
N GLN A 225 -4.17 32.11 -2.84
CA GLN A 225 -4.69 32.37 -1.49
C GLN A 225 -6.01 31.65 -1.25
N HIS A 226 -6.95 31.69 -2.19
CA HIS A 226 -8.22 30.97 -2.04
C HIS A 226 -8.01 29.45 -1.92
N TRP A 227 -7.07 28.88 -2.66
CA TRP A 227 -6.68 27.47 -2.46
C TRP A 227 -6.12 27.25 -1.06
N PHE A 228 -5.20 28.12 -0.60
CA PHE A 228 -4.57 28.00 0.71
C PHE A 228 -5.59 28.11 1.86
N ASP A 229 -6.46 29.12 1.83
CA ASP A 229 -7.53 29.36 2.81
C ASP A 229 -8.65 28.32 2.74
N GLY A 230 -8.82 27.68 1.58
CA GLY A 230 -9.92 26.75 1.33
C GLY A 230 -9.90 25.58 2.29
N THR A 231 -10.97 25.45 3.09
CA THR A 231 -11.20 24.31 3.99
C THR A 231 -11.95 23.18 3.30
N GLU A 232 -12.04 23.18 1.96
CA GLU A 232 -12.54 22.04 1.21
C GLU A 232 -11.55 20.89 1.38
N GLY A 233 -11.64 20.23 2.55
CA GLY A 233 -11.12 18.90 2.77
C GLY A 233 -11.67 18.10 1.61
N ALA A 234 -10.76 17.68 0.74
CA ALA A 234 -11.06 16.93 -0.46
C ALA A 234 -12.06 15.84 -0.11
N ALA A 235 -13.36 16.05 -0.38
CA ALA A 235 -14.32 14.97 -0.34
C ALA A 235 -13.80 13.95 -1.35
N VAL A 236 -13.18 12.89 -0.82
CA VAL A 236 -12.66 11.81 -1.64
C VAL A 236 -13.86 10.96 -1.98
N SER A 237 -14.45 11.19 -3.16
CA SER A 237 -15.41 10.21 -3.66
C SER A 237 -14.64 8.91 -3.95
N PRO A 238 -15.22 7.75 -3.61
CA PRO A 238 -14.63 6.46 -3.96
C PRO A 238 -14.29 6.38 -5.44
N ASP A 239 -15.22 6.82 -6.30
CA ASP A 239 -15.10 6.79 -7.75
C ASP A 239 -13.89 7.58 -8.27
N LYS A 240 -13.68 8.80 -7.76
CA LYS A 240 -12.54 9.64 -8.15
C LYS A 240 -11.21 9.02 -7.68
N LEU A 241 -11.18 8.47 -6.47
CA LEU A 241 -9.98 7.80 -5.97
C LEU A 241 -9.64 6.56 -6.80
N THR A 242 -10.63 5.74 -7.14
CA THR A 242 -10.41 4.54 -7.95
C THR A 242 -10.02 4.87 -9.39
N ASP A 243 -10.52 5.99 -9.95
CA ASP A 243 -10.04 6.53 -11.23
C ASP A 243 -8.56 6.94 -11.17
N GLU A 244 -8.16 7.70 -10.14
CA GLU A 244 -6.77 8.12 -9.96
C GLU A 244 -5.82 6.93 -9.80
N ILE A 245 -6.21 5.93 -9.00
CA ILE A 245 -5.45 4.69 -8.80
C ILE A 245 -5.35 3.88 -10.10
N ALA A 246 -6.45 3.73 -10.84
CA ALA A 246 -6.46 2.99 -12.09
C ALA A 246 -5.63 3.68 -13.17
N ALA A 247 -5.72 5.01 -13.29
CA ALA A 247 -4.90 5.81 -14.20
C ALA A 247 -3.41 5.70 -13.86
N TYR A 248 -3.07 5.76 -12.57
CA TYR A 248 -1.70 5.53 -12.10
C TYR A 248 -1.19 4.14 -12.52
N ALA A 249 -1.95 3.08 -12.23
CA ALA A 249 -1.55 1.71 -12.58
C ALA A 249 -1.43 1.50 -14.10
N ALA A 250 -2.27 2.15 -14.90
CA ALA A 250 -2.18 2.13 -16.36
C ALA A 250 -0.89 2.80 -16.86
N ARG A 251 -0.57 4.01 -16.36
CA ARG A 251 0.67 4.72 -16.69
C ARG A 251 1.91 3.89 -16.31
N ARG A 252 1.94 3.31 -15.11
CA ARG A 252 3.04 2.43 -14.68
C ARG A 252 3.15 1.19 -15.57
N ALA A 253 2.04 0.62 -16.02
CA ALA A 253 2.07 -0.47 -16.99
C ALA A 253 2.71 -0.05 -18.32
N GLU A 254 2.43 1.14 -18.82
CA GLU A 254 3.08 1.68 -20.04
C GLU A 254 4.60 1.84 -19.85
N GLU A 255 5.04 2.34 -18.69
CA GLU A 255 6.46 2.48 -18.34
C GLU A 255 7.16 1.11 -18.16
N CYS A 256 6.41 0.09 -17.77
CA CYS A 256 6.90 -1.26 -17.50
C CYS A 256 6.66 -2.25 -18.66
N GLY A 257 6.54 -1.77 -19.89
CA GLY A 257 6.44 -2.64 -21.08
C GLY A 257 5.11 -3.38 -21.23
N GLY A 258 4.04 -2.80 -20.69
CA GLY A 258 2.65 -3.30 -20.77
C GLY A 258 2.18 -4.08 -19.55
N ASN A 259 3.07 -4.41 -18.61
CA ASN A 259 2.76 -5.22 -17.43
C ASN A 259 3.16 -4.50 -16.15
N PHE A 260 2.19 -4.33 -15.25
CA PHE A 260 2.41 -3.76 -13.93
C PHE A 260 1.30 -4.20 -12.97
N ARG A 261 1.62 -4.29 -11.67
CA ARG A 261 0.67 -4.61 -10.60
C ARG A 261 0.83 -3.62 -9.44
N LEU A 262 -0.30 -3.13 -8.93
CA LEU A 262 -0.36 -2.32 -7.71
C LEU A 262 -1.15 -3.08 -6.65
N LEU A 263 -0.57 -3.29 -5.48
CA LEU A 263 -1.18 -4.09 -4.42
C LEU A 263 -1.42 -3.23 -3.18
N PHE A 264 -2.68 -3.04 -2.79
CA PHE A 264 -3.04 -2.56 -1.46
C PHE A 264 -3.08 -3.74 -0.52
N MET A 265 -2.20 -3.76 0.47
CA MET A 265 -2.09 -4.81 1.47
C MET A 265 -2.38 -4.23 2.84
N VAL A 266 -3.59 -4.47 3.33
CA VAL A 266 -4.14 -3.73 4.46
C VAL A 266 -4.34 -4.66 5.65
N ASP A 267 -3.55 -4.44 6.69
CA ASP A 267 -3.63 -5.23 7.92
C ASP A 267 -4.69 -4.67 8.87
N GLU A 268 -5.36 -5.57 9.60
CA GLU A 268 -6.37 -5.30 10.64
C GLU A 268 -7.67 -4.64 10.16
N VAL A 269 -8.03 -4.81 8.88
CA VAL A 269 -9.26 -4.25 8.30
C VAL A 269 -10.52 -4.77 9.00
N GLY A 270 -10.59 -6.05 9.32
CA GLY A 270 -11.77 -6.62 10.01
C GLY A 270 -12.02 -5.95 11.37
N GLN A 271 -10.96 -5.73 12.15
CA GLN A 271 -11.04 -5.01 13.42
C GLN A 271 -11.36 -3.52 13.20
N PHE A 272 -10.81 -2.92 12.15
CA PHE A 272 -11.04 -1.53 11.85
C PHE A 272 -12.50 -1.23 11.53
N ILE A 273 -13.12 -2.08 10.71
CA ILE A 273 -14.54 -2.03 10.35
C ILE A 273 -15.41 -2.36 11.58
N GLY A 274 -15.04 -3.39 12.34
CA GLY A 274 -15.86 -3.90 13.43
C GLY A 274 -17.25 -4.26 12.91
N SER A 275 -18.29 -3.61 13.46
CA SER A 275 -19.68 -3.77 13.03
C SER A 275 -20.21 -2.61 12.17
N ASP A 276 -19.34 -1.73 11.64
CA ASP A 276 -19.78 -0.58 10.83
C ASP A 276 -20.04 -0.98 9.38
N VAL A 277 -21.32 -1.10 9.05
CA VAL A 277 -21.79 -1.44 7.70
C VAL A 277 -21.34 -0.43 6.65
N ASN A 278 -21.19 0.86 6.98
CA ASN A 278 -20.76 1.86 6.00
C ASN A 278 -19.30 1.65 5.59
N LEU A 279 -18.43 1.31 6.55
CA LEU A 279 -17.03 1.02 6.25
C LEU A 279 -16.88 -0.25 5.42
N MET A 280 -17.70 -1.27 5.69
CA MET A 280 -17.74 -2.48 4.86
C MET A 280 -18.21 -2.19 3.43
N LEU A 281 -19.29 -1.42 3.28
CA LEU A 281 -19.79 -1.01 1.96
C LEU A 281 -18.75 -0.19 1.21
N ASN A 282 -18.04 0.73 1.87
CA ASN A 282 -16.96 1.50 1.25
C ASN A 282 -15.83 0.61 0.74
N LEU A 283 -15.41 -0.40 1.53
CA LEU A 283 -14.40 -1.35 1.10
C LEU A 283 -14.89 -2.15 -0.12
N GLN A 284 -16.13 -2.65 -0.06
CA GLN A 284 -16.73 -3.38 -1.17
C GLN A 284 -16.76 -2.53 -2.45
N THR A 285 -17.29 -1.31 -2.38
CA THR A 285 -17.34 -0.39 -3.53
C THR A 285 -15.95 -0.09 -4.07
N LEU A 286 -14.97 0.16 -3.19
CA LEU A 286 -13.58 0.40 -3.61
C LEU A 286 -13.00 -0.80 -4.37
N VAL A 287 -13.18 -2.03 -3.86
CA VAL A 287 -12.67 -3.26 -4.48
C VAL A 287 -13.36 -3.53 -5.82
N GLU A 288 -14.69 -3.38 -5.88
CA GLU A 288 -15.48 -3.56 -7.11
C GLU A 288 -15.07 -2.55 -8.20
N ASP A 289 -14.97 -1.27 -7.85
CA ASP A 289 -14.57 -0.21 -8.78
C ASP A 289 -13.13 -0.43 -9.28
N LEU A 290 -12.19 -0.77 -8.40
CA LEU A 290 -10.81 -1.07 -8.80
C LEU A 290 -10.75 -2.31 -9.70
N GLY A 291 -11.54 -3.34 -9.41
CA GLY A 291 -11.65 -4.52 -10.26
C GLY A 291 -12.14 -4.17 -11.67
N ALA A 292 -13.23 -3.41 -11.76
CA ALA A 292 -13.84 -3.00 -13.02
C ALA A 292 -12.92 -2.08 -13.84
N LYS A 293 -12.25 -1.12 -13.20
CA LYS A 293 -11.44 -0.10 -13.88
C LYS A 293 -10.03 -0.60 -14.24
N SER A 294 -9.45 -1.50 -13.46
CA SER A 294 -8.03 -1.88 -13.62
C SER A 294 -7.81 -3.19 -14.38
N GLY A 295 -8.83 -4.05 -14.49
CA GLY A 295 -8.76 -5.34 -15.21
C GLY A 295 -7.72 -6.29 -14.62
N GLY A 296 -7.57 -6.32 -13.30
CA GLY A 296 -6.61 -7.19 -12.59
C GLY A 296 -5.24 -6.55 -12.36
N ARG A 297 -5.04 -5.28 -12.70
CA ARG A 297 -3.80 -4.54 -12.41
C ARG A 297 -3.69 -4.08 -10.96
N VAL A 298 -4.82 -3.77 -10.32
CA VAL A 298 -4.85 -3.33 -8.92
C VAL A 298 -5.51 -4.40 -8.08
N TRP A 299 -4.85 -4.82 -6.99
CA TRP A 299 -5.37 -5.81 -6.04
C TRP A 299 -5.51 -5.22 -4.65
N VAL A 300 -6.51 -5.70 -3.92
CA VAL A 300 -6.75 -5.31 -2.53
C VAL A 300 -6.77 -6.56 -1.68
N MET A 301 -5.80 -6.68 -0.78
CA MET A 301 -5.66 -7.81 0.13
C MET A 301 -5.80 -7.31 1.55
N VAL A 302 -6.68 -7.92 2.34
CA VAL A 302 -6.99 -7.45 3.69
C VAL A 302 -6.90 -8.58 4.70
N THR A 303 -6.54 -8.26 5.94
CA THR A 303 -6.61 -9.22 7.05
C THR A 303 -7.79 -8.96 7.97
N SER A 304 -8.36 -10.03 8.52
CA SER A 304 -9.45 -9.99 9.48
C SER A 304 -9.35 -11.15 10.47
N GLN A 305 -9.96 -11.00 11.65
CA GLN A 305 -10.16 -12.13 12.56
C GLN A 305 -11.30 -13.04 12.08
N GLU A 306 -12.39 -12.43 11.63
CA GLU A 306 -13.61 -13.10 11.19
C GLU A 306 -13.58 -13.42 9.69
N ALA A 307 -14.25 -14.50 9.29
CA ALA A 307 -14.46 -14.81 7.89
C ALA A 307 -15.37 -13.74 7.25
N ILE A 308 -15.19 -13.45 5.96
CA ILE A 308 -15.98 -12.41 5.29
C ILE A 308 -17.50 -12.64 5.43
N ASP A 309 -17.94 -13.90 5.33
CA ASP A 309 -19.34 -14.30 5.47
C ASP A 309 -19.92 -14.06 6.88
N GLU A 310 -19.07 -13.96 7.90
CA GLU A 310 -19.46 -13.65 9.28
C GLU A 310 -19.56 -12.13 9.49
N VAL A 311 -18.68 -11.35 8.84
CA VAL A 311 -18.71 -9.87 8.92
C VAL A 311 -19.84 -9.26 8.07
N THR A 312 -20.25 -9.93 6.98
CA THR A 312 -21.32 -9.43 6.09
C THR A 312 -22.73 -9.88 6.48
N ARG A 313 -22.89 -10.70 7.52
CA ARG A 313 -24.22 -11.10 8.03
C ARG A 313 -24.79 -9.98 8.92
N VAL A 314 -25.62 -9.13 8.31
CA VAL A 314 -26.57 -8.24 8.99
C VAL A 314 -27.93 -8.92 9.07
#